data_AF-A0A2L0BWN2-F1
#
_entry.id   AF-A0A2L0BWN2-F1
#
_cell.length_a   1.000
_cell.length_b   1.000
_cell.length_c   1.000
_cell.angle_alpha   90.00
_cell.angle_beta   90.00
_cell.angle_gamma   90.00
#
_symmetry.space_group_name_H-M   'P 1'
#
loop_
_entity.id
_entity.type
_entity.pdbx_description
1 polymer ?
#
loop_
_entity_poly.entity_id
_entity_poly.type
_entity_poly.pdbx_seq_one_letter_code
_entity_poly.pdbx_strand_id
1 'polypeptide(L)'
;LSLKTVFFPIILGIMFWFWRRVHMLARTPALLEYMLMGLGGALAFLDVPLEFFTLHFDMPYMLLLSDVRQGVFYAMLLSFWLVFAGEHMLIQDNGEKNSLKLYWKHLSTIVIGCLSLLVFDLCERGIQLINPFYSIWVTPIGTNLALSFIILAGISASMYFLFLCYMIWRVFKNIGIKRSVLPSMSQARRLHYEGIIYRFNFLMLATVICAAVTVISFILSQVVEGQNKWDENMDLELNSALH
;
A
#
# COMPACT_ATOMS: atom_id res chain seq x y z
N LEU A 1 -0.34 -19.55 -8.07
CA LEU A 1 -0.25 -19.20 -9.51
C LEU A 1 -1.63 -19.01 -10.15
N SER A 2 -2.57 -19.95 -9.98
CA SER A 2 -3.92 -19.85 -10.54
C SER A 2 -4.69 -18.61 -10.09
N LEU A 3 -4.58 -18.21 -8.82
CA LEU A 3 -5.18 -16.98 -8.29
C LEU A 3 -4.73 -15.74 -9.09
N LYS A 4 -3.41 -15.51 -9.20
CA LYS A 4 -2.85 -14.38 -9.98
C LYS A 4 -3.37 -14.34 -11.42
N THR A 5 -3.47 -15.51 -12.06
CA THR A 5 -3.93 -15.66 -13.45
C THR A 5 -5.40 -15.28 -13.62
N VAL A 6 -6.23 -15.55 -12.62
CA VAL A 6 -7.66 -15.20 -12.64
C VAL A 6 -7.86 -13.73 -12.30
N PHE A 7 -7.18 -13.22 -11.27
CA PHE A 7 -7.36 -11.84 -10.81
C PHE A 7 -6.76 -10.80 -11.75
N PHE A 8 -5.63 -11.10 -12.40
CA PHE A 8 -4.98 -10.17 -13.32
C PHE A 8 -5.90 -9.61 -14.43
N PRO A 9 -6.57 -10.43 -15.26
CA PRO A 9 -7.47 -9.92 -16.30
C PRO A 9 -8.70 -9.23 -15.71
N ILE A 10 -9.19 -9.65 -14.54
CA ILE A 10 -10.31 -9.00 -13.85
C ILE A 10 -9.91 -7.58 -13.45
N ILE A 11 -8.74 -7.40 -12.84
CA ILE A 11 -8.22 -6.10 -12.42
C ILE A 11 -8.05 -5.19 -13.64
N LEU A 12 -7.45 -5.68 -14.73
CA LEU A 12 -7.32 -4.91 -15.97
C LEU A 12 -8.68 -4.49 -16.54
N GLY A 13 -9.67 -5.39 -16.53
CA GLY A 13 -11.03 -5.09 -16.96
C GLY A 13 -11.68 -3.98 -16.14
N ILE A 14 -11.56 -4.06 -14.79
CA ILE A 14 -12.09 -3.04 -13.87
C ILE A 14 -11.37 -1.70 -14.08
N MET A 15 -10.04 -1.71 -14.23
CA MET A 15 -9.26 -0.49 -14.48
C MET A 15 -9.65 0.19 -15.79
N PHE A 16 -9.76 -0.59 -16.87
CA PHE A 16 -10.18 -0.06 -18.17
C PHE A 16 -11.60 0.52 -18.10
N TRP A 17 -12.52 -0.19 -17.44
CA TRP A 17 -13.88 0.28 -17.23
C TRP A 17 -13.92 1.58 -16.41
N PHE A 18 -13.18 1.63 -15.30
CA PHE A 18 -13.09 2.79 -14.43
C PHE A 18 -12.53 4.01 -15.19
N TRP A 19 -11.43 3.83 -15.91
CA TRP A 19 -10.80 4.90 -16.68
C TRP A 19 -11.71 5.43 -17.80
N ARG A 20 -12.38 4.52 -18.50
CA ARG A 20 -13.38 4.89 -19.53
C ARG A 20 -14.50 5.70 -18.91
N ARG A 21 -15.01 5.31 -17.74
CA ARG A 21 -16.08 6.04 -17.03
C ARG A 21 -15.62 7.42 -16.61
N VAL A 22 -14.41 7.57 -16.09
CA VAL A 22 -13.85 8.88 -15.70
C VAL A 22 -13.78 9.83 -16.90
N HIS A 23 -13.33 9.34 -18.06
CA HIS A 23 -13.23 10.16 -19.29
C HIS A 23 -14.59 10.51 -19.94
N MET A 24 -15.68 9.81 -19.60
CA MET A 24 -17.01 10.20 -20.05
C MET A 24 -17.54 11.46 -19.34
N LEU A 25 -16.97 11.84 -18.20
CA LEU A 25 -17.38 13.05 -17.50
C LEU A 25 -16.75 14.28 -18.15
N ALA A 26 -17.52 15.37 -18.27
CA ALA A 26 -17.06 16.66 -18.81
C ALA A 26 -16.19 17.45 -17.81
N ARG A 27 -15.28 16.79 -17.08
CA ARG A 27 -14.35 17.40 -16.12
C ARG A 27 -12.96 16.77 -16.24
N THR A 28 -11.92 17.48 -15.83
CA THR A 28 -10.59 16.89 -15.67
C THR A 28 -10.59 15.87 -14.52
N PRO A 29 -9.93 14.70 -14.67
CA PRO A 29 -9.87 13.71 -13.61
C PRO A 29 -9.28 14.29 -12.31
N ALA A 30 -9.83 13.88 -11.18
CA ALA A 30 -9.37 14.32 -9.87
C ALA A 30 -8.07 13.61 -9.46
N LEU A 31 -7.29 14.20 -8.55
CA LEU A 31 -6.06 13.60 -8.07
C LEU A 31 -6.27 12.18 -7.51
N LEU A 32 -7.37 11.97 -6.76
CA LEU A 32 -7.73 10.65 -6.24
C LEU A 32 -8.00 9.62 -7.34
N GLU A 33 -8.58 10.02 -8.47
CA GLU A 33 -8.84 9.12 -9.60
C GLU A 33 -7.52 8.68 -10.24
N TYR A 34 -6.52 9.57 -10.36
CA TYR A 34 -5.17 9.21 -10.80
C TYR A 34 -4.46 8.29 -9.81
N MET A 35 -4.57 8.56 -8.50
CA MET A 35 -3.96 7.70 -7.47
C MET A 35 -4.58 6.31 -7.45
N LEU A 36 -5.91 6.20 -7.63
CA LEU A 36 -6.60 4.92 -7.76
C LEU A 36 -6.15 4.13 -9.00
N MET A 37 -5.93 4.81 -10.13
CA MET A 37 -5.35 4.17 -11.31
C MET A 37 -3.92 3.70 -11.06
N GLY A 38 -3.11 4.49 -10.37
CA GLY A 38 -1.75 4.11 -9.98
C GLY A 38 -1.74 2.89 -9.06
N LEU A 39 -2.63 2.86 -8.05
CA LEU A 39 -2.78 1.73 -7.14
C LEU A 39 -3.27 0.46 -7.86
N GLY A 40 -4.26 0.59 -8.74
CA GLY A 40 -4.73 -0.51 -9.58
C GLY A 40 -3.64 -1.03 -10.51
N GLY A 41 -2.83 -0.13 -11.08
CA GLY A 41 -1.69 -0.50 -11.93
C GLY A 41 -0.59 -1.22 -11.16
N ALA A 42 -0.30 -0.79 -9.93
CA ALA A 42 0.65 -1.46 -9.06
C ALA A 42 0.15 -2.85 -8.61
N LEU A 43 -1.15 -2.99 -8.34
CA LEU A 43 -1.77 -4.28 -8.05
C LEU A 43 -1.75 -5.20 -9.28
N ALA A 44 -2.10 -4.69 -10.45
CA ALA A 44 -1.99 -5.44 -11.70
C ALA A 44 -0.54 -5.87 -11.96
N PHE A 45 0.43 -5.00 -11.67
CA PHE A 45 1.86 -5.31 -11.76
C PHE A 45 2.28 -6.42 -10.79
N LEU A 46 1.69 -6.48 -9.58
CA LEU A 46 1.91 -7.54 -8.59
C LEU A 46 1.26 -8.88 -8.99
N ASP A 47 0.13 -8.84 -9.71
CA ASP A 47 -0.62 -10.02 -10.14
C ASP A 47 -0.27 -10.54 -11.53
N VAL A 48 0.62 -9.87 -12.29
CA VAL A 48 1.13 -10.43 -13.55
C VAL A 48 1.71 -11.84 -13.28
N PRO A 49 1.24 -12.89 -13.96
CA PRO A 49 1.69 -14.25 -13.67
C PRO A 49 3.03 -14.55 -14.38
N LEU A 50 4.06 -13.75 -14.08
CA LEU A 50 5.42 -13.88 -14.64
C LEU A 50 6.07 -15.20 -14.24
N GLU A 51 5.63 -15.79 -13.14
CA GLU A 51 6.13 -17.05 -12.61
C GLU A 51 5.82 -18.23 -13.56
N PHE A 52 4.91 -18.12 -14.54
CA PHE A 52 4.79 -19.17 -15.57
C PHE A 52 6.03 -19.26 -16.47
N PHE A 53 6.76 -18.15 -16.65
CA PHE A 53 7.96 -18.17 -17.47
C PHE A 53 9.08 -19.00 -16.84
N THR A 54 9.06 -19.20 -15.51
CA THR A 54 10.05 -20.03 -14.82
C THR A 54 9.93 -21.51 -15.15
N LEU A 55 8.79 -21.96 -15.68
CA LEU A 55 8.61 -23.33 -16.17
C LEU A 55 9.41 -23.61 -17.44
N HIS A 56 9.71 -22.56 -18.22
CA HIS A 56 10.36 -22.68 -19.52
C HIS A 56 11.79 -22.13 -19.50
N PHE A 57 12.09 -21.19 -18.60
CA PHE A 57 13.37 -20.51 -18.49
C PHE A 57 13.84 -20.47 -17.04
N ASP A 58 15.11 -20.76 -16.80
CA ASP A 58 15.71 -20.56 -15.49
C ASP A 58 15.87 -19.06 -15.21
N MET A 59 15.05 -18.54 -14.30
CA MET A 59 15.02 -17.13 -13.90
C MET A 59 15.43 -16.98 -12.43
N PRO A 60 16.73 -16.94 -12.09
CA PRO A 60 17.19 -16.86 -10.71
C PRO A 60 16.80 -15.53 -10.01
N TYR A 61 16.51 -14.48 -10.77
CA TYR A 61 16.11 -13.16 -10.26
C TYR A 61 14.65 -13.04 -9.81
N MET A 62 13.87 -14.12 -9.85
CA MET A 62 12.43 -14.07 -9.58
C MET A 62 12.07 -13.66 -8.15
N LEU A 63 12.88 -14.04 -7.16
CA LEU A 63 12.65 -13.59 -5.78
C LEU A 63 12.81 -12.07 -5.68
N LEU A 64 13.94 -11.54 -6.15
CA LEU A 64 14.21 -10.10 -6.17
C LEU A 64 13.12 -9.34 -6.94
N LEU A 65 12.69 -9.84 -8.10
CA LEU A 65 11.62 -9.23 -8.87
C LEU A 65 10.29 -9.22 -8.09
N SER A 66 9.96 -10.30 -7.38
CA SER A 66 8.77 -10.36 -6.53
C SER A 66 8.81 -9.32 -5.40
N ASP A 67 9.96 -9.16 -4.74
CA ASP A 67 10.12 -8.16 -3.67
C ASP A 67 9.96 -6.74 -4.22
N VAL A 68 10.58 -6.45 -5.37
CA VAL A 68 10.44 -5.15 -6.05
C VAL A 68 8.97 -4.87 -6.38
N ARG A 69 8.23 -5.86 -6.89
CA ARG A 69 6.81 -5.72 -7.22
C ARG A 69 5.97 -5.41 -5.97
N GLN A 70 6.22 -6.13 -4.88
CA GLN A 70 5.56 -5.89 -3.58
C GLN A 70 5.92 -4.50 -3.02
N GLY A 71 7.19 -4.12 -3.08
CA GLY A 71 7.67 -2.81 -2.65
C GLY A 71 6.99 -1.66 -3.41
N VAL A 72 6.85 -1.78 -4.73
CA VAL A 72 6.11 -0.80 -5.55
C VAL A 72 4.64 -0.73 -5.14
N PHE A 73 3.99 -1.86 -4.92
CA PHE A 73 2.60 -1.89 -4.44
C PHE A 73 2.43 -1.20 -3.09
N TYR A 74 3.27 -1.53 -2.10
CA TYR A 74 3.22 -0.89 -0.79
C TYR A 74 3.52 0.61 -0.86
N ALA A 75 4.51 1.03 -1.65
CA ALA A 75 4.82 2.45 -1.85
C ALA A 75 3.60 3.22 -2.42
N MET A 76 2.91 2.64 -3.40
CA MET A 76 1.70 3.23 -3.99
C MET A 76 0.51 3.22 -3.03
N LEU A 77 0.33 2.16 -2.25
CA LEU A 77 -0.71 2.06 -1.24
C LEU A 77 -0.54 3.11 -0.13
N LEU A 78 0.67 3.26 0.42
CA LEU A 78 0.98 4.26 1.43
C LEU A 78 0.81 5.68 0.86
N SER A 79 1.25 5.90 -0.38
CA SER A 79 1.07 7.18 -1.07
C SER A 79 -0.41 7.50 -1.27
N PHE A 80 -1.23 6.51 -1.66
CA PHE A 80 -2.68 6.64 -1.79
C PHE A 80 -3.33 7.07 -0.47
N TRP A 81 -3.01 6.40 0.65
CA TRP A 81 -3.58 6.73 1.95
C TRP A 81 -3.26 8.15 2.42
N LEU A 82 -2.02 8.58 2.18
CA LEU A 82 -1.60 9.93 2.54
C LEU A 82 -2.34 10.99 1.71
N VAL A 83 -2.39 10.81 0.39
CA VAL A 83 -3.11 11.74 -0.49
C VAL A 83 -4.62 11.70 -0.20
N PHE A 84 -5.18 10.53 0.07
CA PHE A 84 -6.60 10.38 0.45
C PHE A 84 -6.95 11.14 1.72
N ALA A 85 -6.17 10.95 2.80
CA ALA A 85 -6.36 11.70 4.04
C ALA A 85 -6.15 13.21 3.82
N GLY A 86 -5.18 13.57 2.98
CA GLY A 86 -4.87 14.93 2.57
C GLY A 86 -6.00 15.66 1.87
N GLU A 87 -6.56 15.06 0.83
CA GLU A 87 -7.65 15.64 0.03
C GLU A 87 -8.88 15.89 0.92
N HIS A 88 -9.23 14.92 1.77
CA HIS A 88 -10.35 15.05 2.69
C HIS A 88 -10.14 16.10 3.80
N MET A 89 -8.89 16.48 4.08
CA MET A 89 -8.58 17.62 4.95
C MET A 89 -8.69 18.96 4.20
N LEU A 90 -8.21 19.05 2.96
CA LEU A 90 -8.12 20.30 2.18
C LEU A 90 -9.42 20.74 1.51
N ILE A 91 -10.36 19.82 1.27
CA ILE A 91 -11.73 20.14 0.79
C ILE A 91 -12.41 21.20 1.70
N GLN A 92 -11.89 21.44 2.91
CA GLN A 92 -12.43 22.40 3.86
C GLN A 92 -11.80 23.79 3.83
N ASP A 93 -10.58 23.97 3.31
CA ASP A 93 -9.80 25.19 3.54
C ASP A 93 -9.51 26.04 2.30
N ASN A 94 -9.51 25.52 1.06
CA ASN A 94 -9.52 26.36 -0.16
C ASN A 94 -9.79 25.54 -1.44
N GLY A 95 -10.54 26.13 -2.38
CA GLY A 95 -10.91 25.52 -3.67
C GLY A 95 -9.79 25.48 -4.72
N GLU A 96 -8.52 25.47 -4.32
CA GLU A 96 -7.40 25.37 -5.25
C GLU A 96 -7.23 23.92 -5.73
N LYS A 97 -6.84 23.77 -7.00
CA LYS A 97 -6.60 22.45 -7.60
C LYS A 97 -5.41 21.79 -6.90
N ASN A 98 -5.68 20.75 -6.12
CA ASN A 98 -4.64 20.00 -5.43
C ASN A 98 -3.67 19.38 -6.43
N SER A 99 -2.38 19.64 -6.24
CA SER A 99 -1.30 19.04 -7.00
C SER A 99 -0.44 18.19 -6.08
N LEU A 100 0.17 17.12 -6.62
CA LEU A 100 1.10 16.26 -5.88
C LEU A 100 2.25 17.05 -5.23
N LYS A 101 2.57 18.24 -5.75
CA LYS A 101 3.60 19.13 -5.19
C LYS A 101 3.31 19.54 -3.75
N LEU A 102 2.05 19.68 -3.37
CA LEU A 102 1.68 20.03 -2.00
C LEU A 102 2.03 18.92 -1.00
N TYR A 103 1.97 17.66 -1.44
CA TYR A 103 2.28 16.48 -0.64
C TYR A 103 3.73 16.01 -0.78
N TRP A 104 4.55 16.67 -1.60
CA TRP A 104 5.89 16.20 -1.97
C TRP A 104 6.79 15.93 -0.76
N LYS A 105 6.73 16.76 0.27
CA LYS A 105 7.53 16.58 1.50
C LYS A 105 7.17 15.33 2.28
N HIS A 106 5.91 14.89 2.21
CA HIS A 106 5.45 13.69 2.90
C HIS A 106 5.64 12.45 2.03
N LEU A 107 5.43 12.58 0.72
CA LEU A 107 5.73 11.54 -0.26
C LEU A 107 7.24 11.22 -0.29
N SER A 108 8.11 12.22 -0.12
CA SER A 108 9.56 11.99 -0.08
C SER A 108 9.97 11.07 1.07
N THR A 109 9.29 11.14 2.22
CA THR A 109 9.57 10.23 3.34
C THR A 109 9.32 8.77 2.92
N ILE A 110 8.16 8.50 2.29
CA ILE A 110 7.82 7.16 1.78
C ILE A 110 8.86 6.70 0.76
N VAL A 111 9.20 7.55 -0.22
CA VAL A 111 10.16 7.22 -1.27
C VAL A 111 11.53 6.90 -0.68
N ILE A 112 12.01 7.68 0.30
CA ILE A 112 13.30 7.41 0.97
C ILE A 112 13.26 6.07 1.71
N GLY A 113 12.15 5.75 2.40
CA GLY A 113 11.99 4.47 3.10
C GLY A 113 12.00 3.29 2.12
N CYS A 114 11.19 3.35 1.07
CA CYS A 114 11.14 2.31 0.04
C CYS A 114 12.46 2.17 -0.73
N LEU A 115 13.15 3.27 -1.04
CA LEU A 115 14.45 3.23 -1.70
C LEU A 115 15.51 2.59 -0.80
N SER A 116 15.46 2.86 0.52
CA SER A 116 16.40 2.25 1.48
C SER A 116 16.22 0.73 1.54
N LEU A 117 14.97 0.25 1.58
CA LEU A 117 14.67 -1.18 1.53
C LEU A 117 15.04 -1.80 0.18
N LEU A 118 14.78 -1.11 -0.93
CA LEU A 118 15.18 -1.57 -2.26
C LEU A 118 16.69 -1.74 -2.39
N VAL A 119 17.47 -0.78 -1.88
CA VAL A 119 18.94 -0.89 -1.87
C VAL A 119 19.39 -2.06 -1.00
N PHE A 120 18.76 -2.25 0.16
CA PHE A 120 19.01 -3.41 1.01
C PHE A 120 18.75 -4.74 0.28
N ASP A 121 17.58 -4.89 -0.36
CA ASP A 121 17.21 -6.08 -1.13
C ASP A 121 18.17 -6.33 -2.31
N LEU A 122 18.59 -5.27 -3.00
CA LEU A 122 19.59 -5.37 -4.08
C LEU A 122 20.96 -5.80 -3.56
N CYS A 123 21.38 -5.32 -2.39
CA CYS A 123 22.64 -5.73 -1.78
C CYS A 123 22.60 -7.18 -1.27
N GLU A 124 21.49 -7.64 -0.70
CA GLU A 124 21.36 -9.00 -0.19
C GLU A 124 21.00 -9.99 -1.32
N ARG A 125 19.80 -9.86 -1.88
CA ARG A 125 19.26 -10.80 -2.87
C ARG A 125 19.84 -10.59 -4.26
N GLY A 126 20.27 -9.38 -4.61
CA GLY A 126 20.93 -9.11 -5.90
C GLY A 126 22.30 -9.78 -6.02
N ILE A 127 23.10 -9.78 -4.95
CA ILE A 127 24.42 -10.46 -4.95
C ILE A 127 24.25 -11.98 -4.88
N GLN A 128 23.18 -12.46 -4.23
CA GLN A 128 22.85 -13.89 -4.18
C GLN A 128 22.62 -14.53 -5.56
N LEU A 129 22.34 -13.73 -6.60
CA LEU A 129 22.23 -14.21 -7.99
C LEU A 129 23.54 -14.72 -8.56
N ILE A 130 24.67 -14.18 -8.11
CA ILE A 130 26.01 -14.59 -8.54
C ILE A 130 26.59 -15.59 -7.54
N ASN A 131 26.37 -15.35 -6.24
CA ASN A 131 26.85 -16.22 -5.18
C ASN A 131 25.72 -16.56 -4.19
N PRO A 132 25.11 -17.76 -4.31
CA PRO A 132 24.01 -18.18 -3.45
C PRO A 132 24.35 -18.23 -1.95
N PHE A 133 25.64 -18.34 -1.61
CA PHE A 133 26.13 -18.37 -0.23
C PHE A 133 26.49 -16.98 0.31
N TYR A 134 26.28 -15.93 -0.48
CA TYR A 134 26.49 -14.57 -0.03
C TYR A 134 25.45 -14.19 1.03
N SER A 135 25.94 -13.61 2.12
CA SER A 135 25.12 -12.99 3.15
C SER A 135 25.80 -11.70 3.59
N ILE A 136 25.07 -10.59 3.49
CA ILE A 136 25.54 -9.26 3.89
C ILE A 136 25.94 -9.21 5.38
N TRP A 137 25.33 -10.10 6.17
CA TRP A 137 25.50 -10.23 7.62
C TRP A 137 26.83 -10.85 8.07
N VAL A 138 27.58 -11.46 7.14
CA VAL A 138 28.85 -12.13 7.46
C VAL A 138 30.00 -11.14 7.63
N THR A 139 29.96 -10.02 6.91
CA THR A 139 31.03 -9.01 6.96
C THR A 139 30.65 -7.85 7.88
N PRO A 140 31.58 -7.32 8.71
CA PRO A 140 31.25 -6.23 9.63
C PRO A 140 30.82 -4.95 8.90
N ILE A 141 31.41 -4.68 7.73
CA ILE A 141 31.05 -3.53 6.89
C ILE A 141 29.64 -3.73 6.29
N GLY A 142 29.35 -4.92 5.77
CA GLY A 142 28.04 -5.27 5.22
C GLY A 142 26.93 -5.17 6.28
N THR A 143 27.15 -5.75 7.46
CA THR A 143 26.19 -5.69 8.58
C THR A 143 25.88 -4.26 9.00
N ASN A 144 26.89 -3.40 9.15
CA ASN A 144 26.65 -1.99 9.51
C ASN A 144 25.85 -1.24 8.45
N LEU A 145 26.10 -1.52 7.17
CA LEU A 145 25.39 -0.92 6.04
C LEU A 145 23.95 -1.44 5.92
N ALA A 146 23.73 -2.75 6.07
CA ALA A 146 22.41 -3.37 6.14
C ALA A 146 21.56 -2.79 7.28
N LEU A 147 22.11 -2.75 8.50
CA LEU A 147 21.44 -2.17 9.66
C LEU A 147 21.12 -0.68 9.43
N SER A 148 22.02 0.08 8.80
CA SER A 148 21.78 1.49 8.49
C SER A 148 20.55 1.68 7.58
N PHE A 149 20.40 0.86 6.53
CA PHE A 149 19.23 0.92 5.65
C PHE A 149 17.94 0.51 6.34
N ILE A 150 17.99 -0.56 7.15
CA ILE A 150 16.82 -1.04 7.92
C ILE A 150 16.38 0.03 8.93
N ILE A 151 17.33 0.64 9.66
CA ILE A 151 17.05 1.71 10.62
C ILE A 151 16.47 2.93 9.92
N LEU A 152 17.04 3.34 8.77
CA LEU A 152 16.53 4.47 8.00
C LEU A 152 15.10 4.22 7.50
N ALA A 153 14.82 3.02 7.00
CA ALA A 153 13.48 2.61 6.61
C ALA A 153 12.50 2.60 7.79
N GLY A 154 12.93 2.10 8.96
CA GLY A 154 12.11 2.08 10.18
C GLY A 154 11.78 3.48 10.71
N ILE A 155 12.74 4.41 10.69
CA ILE A 155 12.52 5.82 11.06
C ILE A 155 11.53 6.47 10.09
N SER A 156 11.70 6.25 8.78
CA SER A 156 10.79 6.77 7.76
C SER A 156 9.36 6.23 7.94
N ALA A 157 9.22 4.92 8.13
CA ALA A 157 7.91 4.28 8.38
C ALA A 157 7.24 4.81 9.65
N SER A 158 8.00 5.02 10.73
CA SER A 158 7.50 5.59 11.99
C SER A 158 7.03 7.03 11.82
N MET A 159 7.81 7.85 11.12
CA MET A 159 7.45 9.23 10.82
C MET A 159 6.18 9.31 9.95
N TYR A 160 6.09 8.44 8.93
CA TYR A 160 4.89 8.30 8.10
C TYR A 160 3.67 7.90 8.93
N PHE A 161 3.79 6.90 9.80
CA PHE A 161 2.68 6.40 10.61
C PHE A 161 2.14 7.48 11.56
N LEU A 162 3.02 8.17 12.30
CA LEU A 162 2.63 9.27 13.18
C LEU A 162 1.92 10.38 12.41
N PHE A 163 2.43 10.73 11.23
CA PHE A 163 1.82 11.74 10.37
C PHE A 163 0.44 11.32 9.87
N LEU A 164 0.29 10.08 9.40
CA LEU A 164 -0.98 9.54 8.95
C LEU A 164 -2.03 9.53 10.07
N CYS A 165 -1.64 9.09 11.28
CA CYS A 165 -2.50 9.13 12.46
C CYS A 165 -2.95 10.56 12.80
N TYR A 166 -2.02 11.53 12.77
CA TYR A 166 -2.35 12.94 12.97
C TYR A 166 -3.33 13.47 11.91
N MET A 167 -3.11 13.15 10.64
CA MET A 167 -4.02 13.54 9.54
C MET A 167 -5.41 12.96 9.72
N ILE A 168 -5.51 11.66 10.00
CA ILE A 168 -6.78 10.97 10.23
C ILE A 168 -7.51 11.60 11.42
N TRP A 169 -6.81 11.83 12.54
CA TRP A 169 -7.40 12.48 13.71
C TRP A 169 -7.94 13.88 13.39
N ARG A 170 -7.18 14.69 12.63
CA ARG A 170 -7.66 16.00 12.17
C ARG A 170 -8.88 15.91 11.28
N VAL A 171 -8.92 14.97 10.34
CA VAL A 171 -10.09 14.77 9.48
C VAL A 171 -11.32 14.42 10.32
N PHE A 172 -11.19 13.50 11.28
CA PHE A 172 -12.30 13.19 12.20
C PHE A 172 -12.75 14.38 13.04
N LYS A 173 -11.81 15.15 13.60
CA LYS A 173 -12.13 16.36 14.37
C LYS A 173 -12.89 17.38 13.51
N ASN A 174 -12.44 17.61 12.28
CA ASN A 174 -13.07 18.56 11.39
C ASN A 174 -14.45 18.08 10.91
N ILE A 175 -14.61 16.78 10.64
CA ILE A 175 -15.93 16.18 10.34
C ILE A 175 -16.87 16.39 11.53
N GLY A 176 -16.39 16.19 12.76
CA GLY A 176 -17.16 16.46 13.98
C GLY A 176 -17.67 17.90 14.07
N ILE A 177 -16.79 18.87 13.81
CA ILE A 177 -17.14 20.30 13.81
C ILE A 177 -18.11 20.63 12.66
N LYS A 178 -17.90 20.12 11.45
CA LYS A 178 -18.82 20.38 10.33
C LYS A 178 -20.18 19.72 10.52
N ARG A 179 -20.25 18.59 11.23
CA ARG A 179 -21.51 17.91 11.57
C ARG A 179 -22.44 18.73 12.46
N SER A 180 -21.90 19.59 13.33
CA SER A 180 -22.73 20.49 14.14
C SER A 180 -23.31 21.66 13.34
N VAL A 181 -22.67 22.05 12.24
CA VAL A 181 -23.09 23.17 11.37
C VAL A 181 -23.91 22.71 10.14
N LEU A 182 -23.92 21.40 9.85
CA LEU A 182 -24.71 20.81 8.77
C LEU A 182 -26.22 21.14 8.79
N PRO A 183 -26.91 21.25 9.95
CA PRO A 183 -28.35 21.57 10.00
C PRO A 183 -28.70 22.98 9.50
N SER A 184 -27.75 23.93 9.52
CA SER A 184 -27.98 25.31 9.09
C SER A 184 -27.68 25.56 7.60
N MET A 185 -27.28 24.53 6.85
CA MET A 185 -26.96 24.65 5.43
C MET A 185 -28.15 24.29 4.52
N SER A 186 -28.15 24.85 3.30
CA SER A 186 -29.10 24.47 2.24
C SER A 186 -29.07 22.96 1.96
N GLN A 187 -30.23 22.36 1.72
CA GLN A 187 -30.41 20.90 1.54
C GLN A 187 -29.46 20.29 0.50
N ALA A 188 -29.26 20.92 -0.66
CA ALA A 188 -28.37 20.43 -1.72
C ALA A 188 -26.90 20.36 -1.27
N ARG A 189 -26.43 21.37 -0.53
CA ARG A 189 -25.07 21.42 0.03
C ARG A 189 -24.89 20.38 1.14
N ARG A 190 -25.91 20.22 1.99
CA ARG A 190 -25.92 19.22 3.06
C ARG A 190 -25.76 17.79 2.51
N LEU A 191 -26.56 17.40 1.51
CA LEU A 191 -26.48 16.09 0.87
C LEU A 191 -25.12 15.82 0.24
N HIS A 192 -24.51 16.83 -0.40
CA HIS A 192 -23.17 16.70 -0.97
C HIS A 192 -22.10 16.41 0.10
N TYR A 193 -22.10 17.16 1.21
CA TYR A 193 -21.14 16.94 2.30
C TYR A 193 -21.40 15.63 3.06
N GLU A 194 -22.66 15.28 3.33
CA GLU A 194 -23.01 13.99 3.94
C GLU A 194 -22.51 12.83 3.07
N GLY A 195 -22.63 12.93 1.74
CA GLY A 195 -22.08 11.95 0.80
C GLY A 195 -20.55 11.83 0.85
N ILE A 196 -19.82 12.95 0.97
CA ILE A 196 -18.35 12.95 1.11
C ILE A 196 -17.94 12.29 2.43
N ILE A 197 -18.59 12.65 3.54
CA ILE A 197 -18.31 12.10 4.87
C ILE A 197 -18.59 10.60 4.91
N TYR A 198 -19.70 10.17 4.32
CA TYR A 198 -20.06 8.75 4.25
C TYR A 198 -19.01 7.94 3.48
N ARG A 199 -18.60 8.40 2.29
CA ARG A 199 -17.57 7.72 1.48
C ARG A 199 -16.24 7.60 2.23
N PHE A 200 -15.84 8.68 2.91
CA PHE A 200 -14.64 8.68 3.73
C PHE A 200 -14.71 7.64 4.87
N ASN A 201 -15.78 7.67 5.66
CA ASN A 201 -15.96 6.75 6.77
C ASN A 201 -16.05 5.29 6.31
N PHE A 202 -16.76 5.03 5.21
CA PHE A 202 -16.87 3.70 4.63
C PHE A 202 -15.50 3.15 4.22
N LEU A 203 -14.72 3.92 3.46
CA LEU A 203 -13.40 3.48 3.01
C LEU A 203 -12.45 3.31 4.19
N MET A 204 -12.49 4.21 5.16
CA MET A 204 -11.65 4.11 6.35
C MET A 204 -11.98 2.87 7.19
N LEU A 205 -13.27 2.59 7.41
CA LEU A 205 -13.70 1.40 8.16
C LEU A 205 -13.26 0.11 7.47
N ALA A 206 -13.50 0.01 6.16
CA ALA A 206 -13.08 -1.15 5.37
C ALA A 206 -11.57 -1.39 5.48
N THR A 207 -10.80 -0.31 5.53
CA THR A 207 -9.33 -0.37 5.62
C THR A 207 -8.85 -0.79 7.00
N VAL A 208 -9.43 -0.25 8.07
CA VAL A 208 -9.09 -0.69 9.43
C VAL A 208 -9.41 -2.17 9.61
N ILE A 209 -10.57 -2.62 9.10
CA ILE A 209 -10.94 -4.04 9.14
C ILE A 209 -9.93 -4.88 8.34
N CYS A 210 -9.60 -4.47 7.12
CA CYS A 210 -8.62 -5.17 6.28
C CYS A 210 -7.24 -5.26 6.96
N ALA A 211 -6.75 -4.15 7.51
CA ALA A 211 -5.48 -4.10 8.23
C ALA A 211 -5.51 -4.97 9.50
N ALA A 212 -6.59 -4.92 10.28
CA ALA A 212 -6.76 -5.74 11.46
C ALA A 212 -6.76 -7.23 11.12
N VAL A 213 -7.52 -7.64 10.10
CA VAL A 213 -7.54 -9.03 9.61
C VAL A 213 -6.14 -9.45 9.14
N THR A 214 -5.42 -8.59 8.44
CA THR A 214 -4.05 -8.88 7.98
C THR A 214 -3.10 -9.11 9.16
N VAL A 215 -3.13 -8.23 10.17
CA VAL A 215 -2.26 -8.35 11.36
C VAL A 215 -2.62 -9.57 12.20
N ILE A 216 -3.92 -9.81 12.43
CA ILE A 216 -4.39 -10.99 13.18
C ILE A 216 -3.97 -12.27 12.45
N SER A 217 -4.19 -12.32 11.14
CA SER A 217 -3.78 -13.46 10.30
C SER A 217 -2.28 -13.71 10.39
N PHE A 218 -1.48 -12.65 10.25
CA PHE A 218 -0.03 -12.74 10.37
C PHE A 218 0.42 -13.26 11.75
N ILE A 219 -0.15 -12.74 12.83
CA ILE A 219 0.17 -13.21 14.19
C ILE A 219 -0.20 -14.68 14.36
N LEU A 220 -1.37 -15.11 13.86
CA LEU A 220 -1.79 -16.50 13.90
C LEU A 220 -0.84 -17.40 13.11
N SER A 221 -0.41 -17.00 11.91
CA SER A 221 0.59 -17.74 11.13
C SER A 221 1.89 -17.94 11.91
N GLN A 222 2.40 -16.87 12.54
CA GLN A 222 3.65 -16.93 13.33
C GLN A 222 3.51 -17.83 14.57
N VAL A 223 2.36 -17.83 15.24
CA VAL A 223 2.10 -18.68 16.40
C VAL A 223 1.96 -20.15 15.98
N VAL A 224 1.23 -20.43 14.90
CA VAL A 224 1.05 -21.79 14.37
C VAL A 224 2.38 -22.36 13.89
N GLU A 225 3.22 -21.59 13.21
CA GLU A 225 4.56 -22.03 12.79
C GLU A 225 5.46 -22.39 14.00
N GLY A 226 5.27 -21.70 15.12
CA GLY A 226 5.88 -22.05 16.41
C GLY A 226 5.35 -23.36 17.02
N GLN A 227 4.05 -23.64 16.89
CA GLN A 227 3.39 -24.84 17.43
C GLN A 227 3.55 -26.09 16.55
N ASN A 228 3.57 -25.94 15.22
CA ASN A 228 3.70 -27.05 14.26
C ASN A 228 5.06 -27.75 14.35
N LYS A 229 6.07 -27.11 14.97
CA LYS A 229 7.35 -27.77 15.33
C LYS A 229 7.19 -28.82 16.44
N TRP A 230 6.06 -28.87 17.15
CA TRP A 230 5.85 -29.69 18.36
C TRP A 230 4.73 -30.73 18.21
N ASP A 231 3.84 -30.60 17.23
CA ASP A 231 2.73 -31.54 16.99
C ASP A 231 2.64 -31.88 15.50
N GLU A 232 2.95 -33.14 15.15
CA GLU A 232 2.99 -33.63 13.75
C GLU A 232 1.60 -33.87 13.13
N ASN A 233 0.49 -33.58 13.84
CA ASN A 233 -0.85 -34.08 13.47
C ASN A 233 -1.87 -33.02 12.99
N MET A 234 -1.47 -31.81 12.60
CA MET A 234 -2.43 -30.80 12.10
C MET A 234 -2.30 -30.55 10.59
N ASP A 235 -3.04 -31.32 9.80
CA ASP A 235 -3.08 -31.30 8.31
C ASP A 235 -3.70 -30.04 7.68
N LEU A 236 -3.97 -28.99 8.45
CA LEU A 236 -4.50 -27.72 7.93
C LEU A 236 -3.34 -26.74 7.70
N GLU A 237 -2.92 -26.61 6.44
CA GLU A 237 -1.95 -25.60 5.98
C GLU A 237 -2.57 -24.18 6.03
N LEU A 238 -2.81 -23.67 7.25
CA LEU A 238 -3.24 -22.30 7.49
C LEU A 238 -2.30 -21.27 6.84
N ASN A 239 -1.02 -21.62 6.65
CA ASN A 239 -0.04 -20.79 5.96
C ASN A 239 -0.38 -20.56 4.48
N SER A 240 -0.93 -21.55 3.76
CA SER A 240 -1.35 -21.35 2.37
C SER A 240 -2.68 -20.61 2.24
N ALA A 241 -3.52 -20.63 3.28
CA ALA A 241 -4.81 -19.93 3.26
C ALA A 241 -4.67 -18.42 3.55
N LEU A 242 -3.57 -18.02 4.18
CA LEU A 242 -3.31 -16.65 4.63
C LEU A 242 -2.34 -15.87 3.71
N HIS A 243 -1.70 -16.54 2.73
CA HIS A 243 -0.71 -15.97 1.79
C HIS A 243 -1.24 -15.72 0.37
#